data_AF-A0A3C0KZW7-F1
#
_entry.id   AF-A0A3C0KZW7-F1
#
_cell.length_a   1.000
_cell.length_b   1.000
_cell.length_c   1.000
_cell.angle_alpha   90.00
_cell.angle_beta   90.00
_cell.angle_gamma   90.00
#
_symmetry.space_group_name_H-M   'P 1'
#
loop_
_entity.id
_entity.type
_entity.pdbx_description
1 polymer ?
#
loop_
_entity_poly.entity_id
_entity_poly.type
_entity_poly.pdbx_seq_one_letter_code
_entity_poly.pdbx_strand_id
1 'polypeptide(L)'
;MKKALSLFLTLLFMSIDAFGDAPYEYHVGRGIADITGPAFGIQLWGFGREDQISEGIHIRQKARAFIIADAQLKKRLVFVSADIGSIEHHITLEVLSRLKTRYRDQYQIDNVIISATHTHAAPTGYWHSRTDLALDGGFYPEHFNNIVDGIVESIDQAHEDLEPGNIYINRGRVENAGINRSLSAYQQNPESERAQYADSIDKDMTLLKFVDQSGDIGLLNWLPVHPTSMTFFNRLISGDNKGYASLRVERQKGVTYEQENDFVAAFAQSNPGDVTPNLNLNNTGPGEDDFDSTKIIGERQVAVALALFNDASELLKGRIDHRQIYVDLSHFEVTGKYSGQGTQHTCPSAYGYSFAGGSSEDGGGHFLFKEGMTEQSLFLDFLIKLIVGPPKSTEAVRRCQSPKAILFETGSGNP
;
A
#
# COMPACT_ATOMS: atom_id res chain seq x y z
N MET A 1 4.58 15.33 88.84
CA MET A 1 3.76 14.62 87.83
C MET A 1 3.09 15.68 86.95
N LYS A 2 3.70 15.98 85.80
CA LYS A 2 3.18 15.67 84.45
C LYS A 2 1.78 16.25 84.16
N LYS A 3 1.70 17.26 83.30
CA LYS A 3 1.30 17.10 81.88
C LYS A 3 1.36 18.46 81.16
N ALA A 4 2.36 18.61 80.29
CA ALA A 4 2.38 19.61 79.24
C ALA A 4 1.64 19.03 78.03
N LEU A 5 0.72 19.80 77.45
CA LEU A 5 -0.03 19.44 76.26
C LEU A 5 0.75 19.96 75.04
N SER A 6 1.39 19.06 74.30
CA SER A 6 2.06 19.38 73.04
C SER A 6 1.06 19.18 71.90
N LEU A 7 0.77 20.26 71.17
CA LEU A 7 -0.09 20.25 69.98
C LEU A 7 0.79 19.96 68.76
N PHE A 8 0.73 18.74 68.25
CA PHE A 8 1.39 18.37 66.99
C PHE A 8 0.53 18.86 65.82
N LEU A 9 1.01 19.86 65.09
CA LEU A 9 0.41 20.32 63.84
C LEU A 9 1.06 19.53 62.69
N THR A 10 0.36 18.49 62.22
CA THR A 10 0.77 17.72 61.05
C THR A 10 0.39 18.53 59.80
N LEU A 11 1.38 19.20 59.18
CA LEU A 11 1.22 19.79 57.86
C LEU A 11 1.17 18.66 56.82
N LEU A 12 -0.04 18.37 56.33
CA LEU A 12 -0.25 17.56 55.14
C LEU A 12 0.18 18.42 53.94
N PHE A 13 1.32 18.11 53.32
CA PHE A 13 1.62 18.58 51.98
C PHE A 13 0.66 17.86 51.02
N MET A 14 -0.45 18.51 50.67
CA MET A 14 -1.16 18.17 49.44
C MET A 14 -0.24 18.57 48.29
N SER A 15 0.43 17.59 47.70
CA SER A 15 0.93 17.68 46.34
C SER A 15 -0.28 17.92 45.45
N ILE A 16 -0.46 19.18 45.06
CA ILE A 16 -1.31 19.54 43.93
C ILE A 16 -0.55 18.98 42.73
N ASP A 17 -0.86 17.74 42.35
CA ASP A 17 -0.56 17.27 41.01
C ASP A 17 -1.37 18.13 40.06
N ALA A 18 -0.75 19.21 39.59
CA ALA A 18 -1.19 19.94 38.42
C ALA A 18 -0.94 19.03 37.20
N PHE A 19 -1.71 17.95 37.06
CA PHE A 19 -2.00 17.36 35.77
C PHE A 19 -2.87 18.37 35.01
N GLY A 20 -2.22 19.39 34.45
CA GLY A 20 -2.78 20.01 33.26
C GLY A 20 -2.89 18.91 32.21
N ASP A 21 -4.05 18.79 31.56
CA ASP A 21 -4.22 17.89 30.42
C ASP A 21 -3.00 18.05 29.51
N ALA A 22 -2.28 16.95 29.25
CA ALA A 22 -1.18 16.98 28.31
C ALA A 22 -1.75 17.48 26.97
N PRO A 23 -1.20 18.53 26.35
CA PRO A 23 -1.77 19.12 25.14
C PRO A 23 -1.74 18.17 23.93
N TYR A 24 -1.01 17.06 24.05
CA TYR A 24 -0.79 16.06 23.01
C TYR A 24 -1.22 14.67 23.48
N GLU A 25 -1.98 13.98 22.63
CA GLU A 25 -2.45 12.61 22.89
C GLU A 25 -1.37 11.54 22.54
N TYR A 26 -0.47 11.85 21.60
CA TYR A 26 0.52 10.91 21.05
C TYR A 26 1.93 11.51 21.00
N HIS A 27 2.90 10.65 20.70
CA HIS A 27 4.12 11.10 20.02
C HIS A 27 4.03 10.68 18.56
N VAL A 28 4.43 11.56 17.67
CA VAL A 28 4.40 11.36 16.22
C VAL A 28 5.77 11.67 15.66
N GLY A 29 6.22 10.86 14.71
CA GLY A 29 7.47 11.10 13.98
C GLY A 29 7.29 10.72 12.53
N ARG A 30 8.00 11.41 11.64
CA ARG A 30 7.95 11.17 10.19
C ARG A 30 9.34 10.94 9.64
N GLY A 31 9.43 10.24 8.52
CA GLY A 31 10.70 10.05 7.84
C GLY A 31 10.50 9.75 6.37
N ILE A 32 11.50 10.10 5.57
CA ILE A 32 11.44 9.92 4.12
C ILE A 32 12.82 9.58 3.57
N ALA A 33 12.88 8.49 2.81
CA ALA A 33 14.12 8.02 2.20
C ALA A 33 13.94 7.67 0.73
N ASP A 34 15.04 7.73 -0.02
CA ASP A 34 15.06 7.28 -1.42
C ASP A 34 15.07 5.75 -1.50
N ILE A 35 14.24 5.20 -2.37
CA ILE A 35 14.21 3.77 -2.72
C ILE A 35 14.28 3.55 -4.23
N THR A 36 14.70 4.58 -4.99
CA THR A 36 14.75 4.55 -6.46
C THR A 36 15.69 3.46 -6.93
N GLY A 37 15.17 2.53 -7.73
CA GLY A 37 15.95 1.43 -8.30
C GLY A 37 16.82 1.83 -9.50
N PRO A 38 17.40 0.83 -10.20
CA PRO A 38 18.25 1.06 -11.36
C PRO A 38 17.51 1.77 -12.50
N ALA A 39 18.00 2.95 -12.86
CA ALA A 39 17.38 3.83 -13.86
C ALA A 39 17.46 3.31 -15.30
N PHE A 40 18.28 2.30 -15.57
CA PHE A 40 18.49 1.78 -16.92
C PHE A 40 18.62 0.26 -16.94
N GLY A 41 18.04 -0.38 -17.94
CA GLY A 41 18.29 -1.79 -18.28
C GLY A 41 17.54 -2.82 -17.44
N ILE A 42 16.61 -2.39 -16.58
CA ILE A 42 15.78 -3.29 -15.77
C ILE A 42 14.33 -3.17 -16.21
N GLN A 43 13.64 -4.30 -16.36
CA GLN A 43 12.22 -4.30 -16.69
C GLN A 43 11.40 -3.56 -15.61
N LEU A 44 10.39 -2.81 -16.01
CA LEU A 44 9.46 -2.17 -15.08
C LEU A 44 8.42 -3.18 -14.57
N TRP A 45 8.03 -3.00 -13.33
CA TRP A 45 7.10 -3.85 -12.61
C TRP A 45 5.66 -3.57 -13.01
N GLY A 46 4.82 -4.61 -13.04
CA GLY A 46 3.36 -4.47 -13.08
C GLY A 46 2.74 -4.94 -14.38
N PHE A 47 3.04 -4.31 -15.52
CA PHE A 47 2.44 -4.67 -16.81
C PHE A 47 2.91 -6.01 -17.39
N GLY A 48 3.96 -6.62 -16.83
CA GLY A 48 4.44 -7.94 -17.25
C GLY A 48 4.98 -7.99 -18.69
N ARG A 49 5.42 -6.83 -19.23
CA ARG A 49 5.92 -6.70 -20.59
C ARG A 49 7.43 -6.81 -20.65
N GLU A 50 7.94 -7.80 -21.38
CA GLU A 50 9.39 -8.03 -21.53
C GLU A 50 10.12 -6.83 -22.18
N ASP A 51 9.42 -6.06 -23.03
CA ASP A 51 9.98 -4.91 -23.73
C ASP A 51 9.93 -3.60 -22.95
N GLN A 52 9.29 -3.57 -21.78
CA GLN A 52 9.18 -2.37 -20.95
C GLN A 52 10.40 -2.26 -20.01
N ILE A 53 11.52 -1.78 -20.57
CA ILE A 53 12.80 -1.64 -19.87
C ILE A 53 13.01 -0.19 -19.44
N SER A 54 13.56 0.01 -18.24
CA SER A 54 13.90 1.34 -17.71
C SER A 54 14.97 2.01 -18.58
N GLU A 55 14.76 3.29 -18.91
CA GLU A 55 15.63 4.12 -19.75
C GLU A 55 15.86 5.53 -19.13
N GLY A 56 15.41 5.75 -17.90
CA GLY A 56 15.61 7.00 -17.17
C GLY A 56 14.69 7.14 -15.97
N ILE A 57 14.61 8.36 -15.44
CA ILE A 57 13.80 8.70 -14.26
C ILE A 57 12.92 9.90 -14.61
N HIS A 58 11.62 9.79 -14.35
CA HIS A 58 10.67 10.90 -14.32
C HIS A 58 10.51 11.40 -12.88
N ILE A 59 10.05 10.55 -11.97
CA ILE A 59 9.85 10.85 -10.54
C ILE A 59 10.58 9.79 -9.71
N ARG A 60 11.47 10.22 -8.81
CA ARG A 60 12.14 9.32 -7.85
C ARG A 60 11.13 8.64 -6.93
N GLN A 61 11.47 7.44 -6.50
CA GLN A 61 10.66 6.60 -5.62
C GLN A 61 11.08 6.83 -4.18
N LYS A 62 10.11 7.03 -3.28
CA LYS A 62 10.39 7.27 -1.86
C LYS A 62 9.69 6.25 -0.96
N ALA A 63 10.32 5.92 0.16
CA ALA A 63 9.67 5.32 1.32
C ALA A 63 9.32 6.44 2.30
N ARG A 64 8.06 6.53 2.72
CA ARG A 64 7.54 7.55 3.64
C ARG A 64 6.99 6.87 4.88
N ALA A 65 7.64 7.07 6.02
CA ALA A 65 7.28 6.45 7.28
C ALA A 65 6.60 7.44 8.22
N PHE A 66 5.64 6.92 8.99
CA PHE A 66 5.00 7.60 10.10
C PHE A 66 5.03 6.67 11.30
N ILE A 67 5.54 7.15 12.43
CA ILE A 67 5.48 6.44 13.71
C ILE A 67 4.49 7.16 14.61
N ILE A 68 3.56 6.38 15.16
CA ILE A 68 2.61 6.85 16.17
C ILE A 68 2.91 6.07 17.44
N ALA A 69 3.25 6.77 18.51
CA ALA A 69 3.50 6.19 19.81
C ALA A 69 2.53 6.73 20.86
N ASP A 70 2.19 5.91 21.85
CA ASP A 70 1.38 6.37 22.97
C ASP A 70 2.16 7.40 23.82
N ALA A 71 1.46 8.13 24.68
CA ALA A 71 2.07 9.16 25.52
C ALA A 71 3.21 8.65 26.43
N GLN A 72 3.28 7.33 26.69
CA GLN A 72 4.35 6.71 27.49
C GLN A 72 5.45 6.06 26.64
N LEU A 73 5.39 6.18 25.31
CA LEU A 73 6.29 5.56 24.34
C LEU A 73 6.40 4.03 24.44
N LYS A 74 5.39 3.37 25.01
CA LYS A 74 5.34 1.92 25.24
C LYS A 74 4.74 1.16 24.08
N LYS A 75 3.67 1.69 23.49
CA LYS A 75 3.09 1.15 22.26
C LYS A 75 3.43 2.05 21.10
N ARG A 76 3.84 1.44 19.99
CA ARG A 76 4.17 2.11 18.74
C ARG A 76 3.42 1.41 17.60
N LEU A 77 3.09 2.16 16.57
CA LEU A 77 2.64 1.69 15.27
C LEU A 77 3.46 2.42 14.21
N VAL A 78 4.02 1.67 13.28
CA VAL A 78 4.73 2.21 12.12
C VAL A 78 3.89 1.95 10.88
N PHE A 79 3.68 2.97 10.07
CA PHE A 79 3.13 2.84 8.72
C PHE A 79 4.13 3.41 7.71
N VAL A 80 4.50 2.61 6.71
CA VAL A 80 5.34 3.03 5.58
C VAL A 80 4.55 2.95 4.29
N SER A 81 4.58 4.03 3.50
CA SER A 81 4.13 4.05 2.10
C SER A 81 5.35 4.11 1.18
N ALA A 82 5.56 3.08 0.37
CA ALA A 82 6.70 2.95 -0.54
C ALA A 82 6.27 3.06 -2.01
N ASP A 83 6.94 3.92 -2.79
CA ASP A 83 6.70 4.12 -4.22
C ASP A 83 7.24 2.97 -5.09
N ILE A 84 6.75 1.76 -4.85
CA ILE A 84 7.04 0.55 -5.63
C ILE A 84 5.76 -0.20 -5.96
N GLY A 85 5.88 -1.31 -6.69
CA GLY A 85 4.75 -2.09 -7.17
C GLY A 85 4.07 -2.96 -6.11
N SER A 86 4.85 -3.65 -5.29
CA SER A 86 4.35 -4.53 -4.24
C SER A 86 5.36 -4.62 -3.09
N ILE A 87 4.86 -4.92 -1.89
CA ILE A 87 5.68 -5.34 -0.76
C ILE A 87 5.56 -6.85 -0.65
N GLU A 88 6.64 -7.54 -0.99
CA GLU A 88 6.73 -8.97 -0.82
C GLU A 88 7.13 -9.32 0.62
N HIS A 89 6.71 -10.49 1.09
CA HIS A 89 6.85 -10.83 2.51
C HIS A 89 8.30 -10.80 3.01
N HIS A 90 9.26 -11.22 2.19
CA HIS A 90 10.69 -11.21 2.54
C HIS A 90 11.27 -9.80 2.67
N ILE A 91 10.71 -8.77 2.02
CA ILE A 91 11.07 -7.36 2.30
C ILE A 91 10.70 -7.02 3.74
N THR A 92 9.47 -7.34 4.16
CA THR A 92 9.02 -7.09 5.53
C THR A 92 9.89 -7.81 6.56
N LEU A 93 10.22 -9.08 6.33
CA LEU A 93 11.07 -9.85 7.24
C LEU A 93 12.48 -9.26 7.35
N GLU A 94 13.07 -8.85 6.24
CA GLU A 94 14.41 -8.26 6.24
C GLU A 94 14.44 -6.88 6.91
N VAL A 95 13.44 -6.02 6.65
CA VAL A 95 13.29 -4.73 7.35
C VAL A 95 13.21 -4.93 8.86
N LEU A 96 12.36 -5.87 9.32
CA LEU A 96 12.24 -6.19 10.75
C LEU A 96 13.54 -6.73 11.35
N SER A 97 14.29 -7.54 10.59
CA SER A 97 15.60 -8.05 11.01
C SER A 97 16.60 -6.91 11.26
N ARG A 98 16.67 -5.94 10.33
CA ARG A 98 17.54 -4.75 10.46
C ARG A 98 17.10 -3.84 11.62
N LEU A 99 15.81 -3.56 11.73
CA LEU A 99 15.26 -2.76 12.84
C LEU A 99 15.50 -3.43 14.21
N LYS A 100 15.40 -4.76 14.30
CA LYS A 100 15.66 -5.50 15.55
C LYS A 100 17.09 -5.32 16.04
N THR A 101 18.05 -5.19 15.13
CA THR A 101 19.46 -4.95 15.49
C THR A 101 19.65 -3.59 16.16
N ARG A 102 18.88 -2.57 15.76
CA ARG A 102 18.97 -1.20 16.26
C ARG A 102 18.07 -0.96 17.49
N TYR A 103 16.83 -1.42 17.43
CA TYR A 103 15.77 -1.05 18.39
C TYR A 103 15.25 -2.22 19.23
N ARG A 104 15.86 -3.41 19.11
CA ARG A 104 15.43 -4.64 19.80
C ARG A 104 13.97 -4.96 19.46
N ASP A 105 13.12 -5.15 20.46
CA ASP A 105 11.74 -5.62 20.27
C ASP A 105 10.72 -4.48 20.10
N GLN A 106 11.17 -3.24 19.86
CA GLN A 106 10.27 -2.09 19.65
C GLN A 106 9.48 -2.18 18.34
N TYR A 107 10.06 -2.82 17.33
CA TYR A 107 9.48 -2.98 16.00
C TYR A 107 9.41 -4.47 15.64
N GLN A 108 8.19 -4.96 15.49
CA GLN A 108 7.85 -6.35 15.26
C GLN A 108 6.80 -6.46 14.15
N ILE A 109 6.55 -7.69 13.68
CA ILE A 109 5.64 -7.95 12.57
C ILE A 109 4.21 -7.48 12.82
N ASP A 110 3.81 -7.34 14.09
CA ASP A 110 2.48 -6.90 14.47
C ASP A 110 2.32 -5.38 14.46
N ASN A 111 3.39 -4.60 14.63
CA ASN A 111 3.30 -3.15 14.75
C ASN A 111 4.02 -2.36 13.64
N VAL A 112 4.52 -3.05 12.61
CA VAL A 112 5.10 -2.42 11.40
C VAL A 112 4.29 -2.80 10.18
N ILE A 113 3.66 -1.80 9.55
CA ILE A 113 2.91 -1.93 8.31
C ILE A 113 3.72 -1.28 7.19
N ILE A 114 4.05 -2.05 6.16
CA ILE A 114 4.74 -1.55 4.97
C ILE A 114 3.80 -1.77 3.78
N SER A 115 3.39 -0.68 3.14
CA SER A 115 2.45 -0.65 2.01
C SER A 115 3.13 -0.09 0.78
N ALA A 116 2.90 -0.71 -0.38
CA ALA A 116 3.28 -0.14 -1.66
C ALA A 116 2.21 0.87 -2.14
N THR A 117 2.60 1.90 -2.87
CA THR A 117 1.65 2.73 -3.64
C THR A 117 1.11 2.01 -4.85
N HIS A 118 1.77 0.92 -5.26
CA HIS A 118 1.43 0.07 -6.39
C HIS A 118 1.78 0.69 -7.76
N THR A 119 2.81 1.53 -7.84
CA THR A 119 3.25 2.09 -9.14
C THR A 119 3.73 1.00 -10.10
N HIS A 120 3.26 1.06 -11.34
CA HIS A 120 3.70 0.19 -12.45
C HIS A 120 4.92 0.77 -13.20
N ALA A 121 5.53 1.83 -12.67
CA ALA A 121 6.71 2.48 -13.22
C ALA A 121 7.92 2.35 -12.28
N ALA A 122 8.04 1.21 -11.61
CA ALA A 122 9.14 0.86 -10.71
C ALA A 122 10.01 -0.24 -11.30
N PRO A 123 11.35 -0.25 -11.12
CA PRO A 123 12.17 -1.39 -11.55
C PRO A 123 11.79 -2.68 -10.82
N THR A 124 11.72 -3.78 -11.56
CA THR A 124 11.34 -5.11 -11.10
C THR A 124 12.46 -5.86 -10.36
N GLY A 125 12.20 -7.11 -9.96
CA GLY A 125 13.25 -8.06 -9.59
C GLY A 125 13.80 -7.91 -8.17
N TYR A 126 12.95 -7.49 -7.24
CA TYR A 126 13.26 -7.39 -5.81
C TYR A 126 12.58 -8.51 -5.00
N TRP A 127 12.31 -9.66 -5.62
CA TRP A 127 11.64 -10.79 -4.97
C TRP A 127 12.38 -12.11 -5.02
N HIS A 128 12.19 -12.92 -3.97
CA HIS A 128 12.72 -14.28 -3.87
C HIS A 128 11.69 -15.35 -4.26
N SER A 129 10.39 -15.01 -4.26
CA SER A 129 9.29 -15.98 -4.15
C SER A 129 8.71 -16.49 -5.47
N ARG A 130 9.17 -15.99 -6.62
CA ARG A 130 8.51 -16.25 -7.91
C ARG A 130 9.44 -16.84 -8.99
N THR A 131 10.71 -17.08 -8.67
CA THR A 131 11.79 -17.38 -9.63
C THR A 131 11.54 -18.63 -10.48
N ASP A 132 10.72 -19.55 -9.99
CA ASP A 132 10.53 -20.88 -10.58
C ASP A 132 9.32 -20.99 -11.51
N LEU A 133 8.53 -19.91 -11.69
CA LEU A 133 7.27 -19.95 -12.45
C LEU A 133 7.39 -19.42 -13.89
N ALA A 134 8.58 -19.00 -14.34
CA ALA A 134 8.78 -18.32 -15.64
C ALA A 134 7.87 -17.09 -15.88
N LEU A 135 7.17 -16.64 -14.84
CA LEU A 135 6.41 -15.39 -14.76
C LEU A 135 7.32 -14.22 -14.35
N ASP A 136 8.63 -14.45 -14.37
CA ASP A 136 9.57 -13.80 -13.48
C ASP A 136 10.79 -13.26 -14.21
N GLY A 137 11.09 -11.99 -13.92
CA GLY A 137 12.40 -11.40 -14.17
C GLY A 137 13.42 -11.86 -13.13
N GLY A 138 14.69 -11.54 -13.35
CA GLY A 138 15.77 -11.91 -12.43
C GLY A 138 15.63 -11.25 -11.05
N PHE A 139 16.20 -11.87 -10.02
CA PHE A 139 16.43 -11.23 -8.73
C PHE A 139 17.68 -10.35 -8.78
N TYR A 140 17.57 -9.08 -8.38
CA TYR A 140 18.63 -8.09 -8.34
C TYR A 140 18.92 -7.71 -6.87
N PRO A 141 19.91 -8.35 -6.22
CA PRO A 141 20.17 -8.16 -4.79
C PRO A 141 20.46 -6.70 -4.39
N GLU A 142 21.15 -5.95 -5.24
CA GLU A 142 21.46 -4.53 -4.99
C GLU A 142 20.19 -3.67 -4.96
N HIS A 143 19.27 -3.90 -5.89
CA HIS A 143 17.97 -3.21 -5.93
C HIS A 143 17.10 -3.59 -4.73
N PHE A 144 17.05 -4.88 -4.39
CA PHE A 144 16.40 -5.34 -3.17
C PHE A 144 16.94 -4.66 -1.91
N ASN A 145 18.27 -4.63 -1.75
CA ASN A 145 18.91 -3.97 -0.61
C ASN A 145 18.62 -2.48 -0.59
N ASN A 146 18.67 -1.78 -1.72
CA ASN A 146 18.33 -0.36 -1.80
C ASN A 146 16.89 -0.07 -1.32
N ILE A 147 15.91 -0.90 -1.70
CA ILE A 147 14.53 -0.78 -1.21
C ILE A 147 14.48 -1.00 0.31
N VAL A 148 15.10 -2.07 0.81
CA VAL A 148 15.11 -2.40 2.24
C VAL A 148 15.80 -1.31 3.05
N ASP A 149 16.97 -0.85 2.61
CA ASP A 149 17.76 0.19 3.28
C ASP A 149 17.00 1.50 3.34
N GLY A 150 16.36 1.93 2.24
CA GLY A 150 15.53 3.13 2.25
C GLY A 150 14.29 2.98 3.15
N ILE A 151 13.64 1.82 3.20
CA ILE A 151 12.54 1.61 4.15
C ILE A 151 13.04 1.72 5.59
N VAL A 152 14.14 1.03 5.95
CA VAL A 152 14.74 1.11 7.29
C VAL A 152 15.12 2.55 7.62
N GLU A 153 15.81 3.25 6.72
CA GLU A 153 16.21 4.65 6.89
C GLU A 153 15.00 5.57 7.12
N SER A 154 13.90 5.39 6.37
CA SER A 154 12.70 6.19 6.60
C SER A 154 12.09 5.95 7.99
N ILE A 155 12.14 4.72 8.49
CA ILE A 155 11.68 4.37 9.85
C ILE A 155 12.63 4.91 10.91
N ASP A 156 13.94 4.86 10.66
CA ASP A 156 14.97 5.40 11.55
C ASP A 156 14.80 6.91 11.69
N GLN A 157 14.63 7.65 10.59
CA GLN A 157 14.33 9.09 10.62
C GLN A 157 13.04 9.37 11.41
N ALA A 158 11.98 8.60 11.17
CA ALA A 158 10.72 8.75 11.90
C ALA A 158 10.82 8.37 13.38
N HIS A 159 11.80 7.53 13.76
CA HIS A 159 12.09 7.21 15.15
C HIS A 159 12.77 8.38 15.86
N GLU A 160 13.76 9.00 15.21
CA GLU A 160 14.51 10.13 15.77
C GLU A 160 13.67 11.43 15.79
N ASP A 161 12.67 11.57 14.91
CA ASP A 161 11.72 12.69 14.86
C ASP A 161 10.51 12.53 15.81
N LEU A 162 10.52 11.56 16.74
CA LEU A 162 9.39 11.32 17.64
C LEU A 162 9.22 12.45 18.68
N GLU A 163 8.21 13.29 18.48
CA GLU A 163 7.87 14.40 19.37
C GLU A 163 6.40 14.35 19.82
N PRO A 164 6.03 14.94 20.97
CA PRO A 164 4.63 15.09 21.36
C PRO A 164 3.81 15.80 20.28
N GLY A 165 2.74 15.16 19.83
CA GLY A 165 1.91 15.66 18.74
C GLY A 165 0.49 15.09 18.71
N ASN A 166 -0.31 15.64 17.80
CA ASN A 166 -1.71 15.31 17.58
C ASN A 166 -1.94 14.81 16.15
N ILE A 167 -2.94 13.95 16.00
CA ILE A 167 -3.36 13.40 14.71
C ILE A 167 -4.81 13.80 14.48
N TYR A 168 -5.08 14.45 13.36
CA TYR A 168 -6.44 14.80 12.96
C TYR A 168 -6.88 13.94 11.79
N ILE A 169 -8.12 13.46 11.82
CA ILE A 169 -8.72 12.69 10.73
C ILE A 169 -9.71 13.57 9.94
N ASN A 170 -9.77 13.37 8.63
CA ASN A 170 -10.79 13.97 7.78
C ASN A 170 -11.12 13.05 6.59
N ARG A 171 -12.29 13.21 5.99
CA ARG A 171 -12.73 12.44 4.82
C ARG A 171 -13.40 13.31 3.78
N GLY A 172 -13.16 12.99 2.51
CA GLY A 172 -13.77 13.70 1.39
C GLY A 172 -13.70 12.91 0.10
N ARG A 173 -14.56 13.26 -0.85
CA ARG A 173 -14.68 12.53 -2.12
C ARG A 173 -13.77 13.10 -3.19
N VAL A 174 -13.03 12.23 -3.89
CA VAL A 174 -12.22 12.59 -5.04
C VAL A 174 -12.94 12.19 -6.31
N GLU A 175 -13.59 13.16 -6.95
CA GLU A 175 -14.30 12.91 -8.20
C GLU A 175 -13.32 12.84 -9.39
N ASN A 176 -13.65 11.98 -10.35
CA ASN A 176 -12.88 11.78 -11.58
C ASN A 176 -11.42 11.34 -11.37
N ALA A 177 -11.06 10.73 -10.23
CA ALA A 177 -9.71 10.15 -10.07
C ALA A 177 -9.58 8.76 -10.71
N GLY A 178 -10.69 8.04 -10.88
CA GLY A 178 -10.68 6.72 -11.50
C GLY A 178 -12.06 6.29 -11.98
N ILE A 179 -12.10 5.14 -12.64
CA ILE A 179 -13.29 4.48 -13.16
C ILE A 179 -13.18 2.95 -12.96
N ASN A 180 -14.31 2.25 -12.86
CA ASN A 180 -14.29 0.80 -12.69
C ASN A 180 -13.89 0.10 -14.01
N ARG A 181 -12.75 -0.61 -14.02
CA ARG A 181 -12.23 -1.36 -15.19
C ARG A 181 -12.83 -2.76 -15.33
N SER A 182 -13.72 -3.17 -14.44
CA SER A 182 -14.36 -4.49 -14.43
C SER A 182 -15.85 -4.37 -14.08
N LEU A 183 -16.53 -3.37 -14.65
CA LEU A 183 -17.90 -3.01 -14.29
C LEU A 183 -18.89 -4.18 -14.42
N SER A 184 -18.71 -5.04 -15.42
CA SER A 184 -19.54 -6.23 -15.61
C SER A 184 -19.43 -7.23 -14.45
N ALA A 185 -18.24 -7.34 -13.84
CA ALA A 185 -18.01 -8.15 -12.64
C ALA A 185 -18.62 -7.49 -11.40
N TYR A 186 -18.43 -6.17 -11.22
CA TYR A 186 -19.10 -5.43 -10.15
C TYR A 186 -20.62 -5.60 -10.20
N GLN A 187 -21.21 -5.60 -11.39
CA GLN A 187 -22.67 -5.79 -11.59
C GLN A 187 -23.17 -7.18 -11.18
N GLN A 188 -22.30 -8.18 -11.02
CA GLN A 188 -22.66 -9.50 -10.48
C GLN A 188 -22.85 -9.50 -8.96
N ASN A 189 -22.40 -8.46 -8.26
CA ASN A 189 -22.70 -8.30 -6.84
C ASN A 189 -24.23 -8.18 -6.63
N PRO A 190 -24.79 -8.76 -5.55
CA PRO A 190 -26.22 -8.69 -5.25
C PRO A 190 -26.77 -7.27 -5.37
N GLU A 191 -27.92 -7.11 -6.01
CA GLU A 191 -28.54 -5.79 -6.21
C GLU A 191 -28.78 -5.06 -4.88
N SER A 192 -29.20 -5.78 -3.84
CA SER A 192 -29.38 -5.23 -2.49
C SER A 192 -28.09 -4.72 -1.83
N GLU A 193 -26.94 -5.27 -2.22
CA GLU A 193 -25.64 -4.76 -1.78
C GLU A 193 -25.28 -3.50 -2.57
N ARG A 194 -25.32 -3.57 -3.91
CA ARG A 194 -24.99 -2.42 -4.77
C ARG A 194 -25.84 -1.19 -4.48
N ALA A 195 -27.12 -1.36 -4.15
CA ALA A 195 -28.03 -0.27 -3.80
C ALA A 195 -27.64 0.50 -2.51
N GLN A 196 -26.71 -0.02 -1.70
CA GLN A 196 -26.19 0.66 -0.51
C GLN A 196 -25.05 1.65 -0.83
N TYR A 197 -24.52 1.61 -2.06
CA TYR A 197 -23.39 2.44 -2.49
C TYR A 197 -23.82 3.38 -3.61
N ALA A 198 -23.26 4.59 -3.62
CA ALA A 198 -23.57 5.58 -4.65
C ALA A 198 -22.83 5.32 -5.97
N ASP A 199 -21.70 4.60 -5.93
CA ASP A 199 -20.78 4.44 -7.04
C ASP A 199 -20.29 2.98 -7.14
N SER A 200 -19.78 2.62 -8.30
CA SER A 200 -19.11 1.32 -8.55
C SER A 200 -17.63 1.31 -8.14
N ILE A 201 -17.12 2.39 -7.57
CA ILE A 201 -15.77 2.53 -7.04
C ILE A 201 -15.83 3.33 -5.74
N ASP A 202 -14.89 3.10 -4.83
CA ASP A 202 -14.75 3.94 -3.65
C ASP A 202 -14.06 5.26 -4.02
N LYS A 203 -14.79 6.38 -3.87
CA LYS A 203 -14.27 7.73 -4.12
C LYS A 203 -13.81 8.44 -2.85
N ASP A 204 -13.99 7.83 -1.69
CA ASP A 204 -13.70 8.43 -0.40
C ASP A 204 -12.20 8.38 -0.12
N MET A 205 -11.60 9.56 0.00
CA MET A 205 -10.27 9.73 0.58
C MET A 205 -10.40 9.86 2.10
N THR A 206 -9.65 9.04 2.84
CA THR A 206 -9.42 9.26 4.27
C THR A 206 -8.04 9.83 4.48
N LEU A 207 -7.93 10.95 5.20
CA LEU A 207 -6.69 11.65 5.47
C LEU A 207 -6.41 11.72 6.98
N LEU A 208 -5.16 11.47 7.34
CA LEU A 208 -4.58 11.78 8.63
C LEU A 208 -3.60 12.94 8.48
N LYS A 209 -3.80 13.96 9.30
CA LYS A 209 -2.93 15.13 9.44
C LYS A 209 -2.13 14.99 10.74
N PHE A 210 -0.81 15.10 10.64
CA PHE A 210 0.10 15.04 11.77
C PHE A 210 0.60 16.44 12.13
N VAL A 211 0.51 16.78 13.41
CA VAL A 211 0.90 18.09 13.95
C VAL A 211 1.71 17.89 15.22
N ASP A 212 2.79 18.63 15.38
CA ASP A 212 3.58 18.70 16.61
C ASP A 212 3.73 20.17 17.08
N GLN A 213 4.69 20.44 17.97
CA GLN A 213 4.98 21.80 18.45
C GLN A 213 5.53 22.74 17.36
N SER A 214 6.15 22.20 16.31
CA SER A 214 6.67 22.96 15.17
C SER A 214 5.58 23.31 14.16
N GLY A 215 4.47 22.57 14.17
CA GLY A 215 3.27 22.82 13.38
C GLY A 215 2.89 21.62 12.53
N ASP A 216 2.48 21.88 11.28
CA ASP A 216 2.10 20.86 10.32
C ASP A 216 3.31 20.03 9.87
N ILE A 217 3.39 18.76 10.26
CA ILE A 217 4.57 17.92 9.96
C ILE A 217 4.38 16.92 8.83
N GLY A 218 3.16 16.46 8.60
CA GLY A 218 2.92 15.49 7.54
C GLY A 218 1.46 15.16 7.31
N LEU A 219 1.22 14.45 6.20
CA LEU A 219 -0.07 13.85 5.91
C LEU A 219 0.11 12.42 5.39
N LEU A 220 -0.85 11.58 5.74
CA LEU A 220 -1.03 10.23 5.20
C LEU A 220 -2.48 10.09 4.78
N ASN A 221 -2.73 9.71 3.53
CA ASN A 221 -4.09 9.48 3.06
C ASN A 221 -4.23 8.18 2.28
N TRP A 222 -5.46 7.68 2.19
CA TRP A 222 -5.82 6.51 1.42
C TRP A 222 -6.89 6.88 0.40
N LEU A 223 -6.66 6.50 -0.87
CA LEU A 223 -7.65 6.57 -1.94
C LEU A 223 -7.40 5.38 -2.90
N PRO A 224 -8.41 4.59 -3.26
CA PRO A 224 -8.23 3.48 -4.21
C PRO A 224 -8.23 4.01 -5.65
N VAL A 225 -7.05 4.07 -6.25
CA VAL A 225 -6.86 4.31 -7.68
C VAL A 225 -5.55 3.67 -8.11
N HIS A 226 -5.56 2.83 -9.14
CA HIS A 226 -4.33 2.23 -9.63
C HIS A 226 -3.34 3.32 -10.10
N PRO A 227 -2.04 3.20 -9.82
CA PRO A 227 -1.02 4.06 -10.39
C PRO A 227 -0.49 3.44 -11.69
N THR A 228 -1.36 3.49 -12.70
CA THR A 228 -1.14 3.09 -14.10
C THR A 228 -1.43 4.25 -15.06
N SER A 229 -1.27 5.49 -14.59
CA SER A 229 -1.35 6.66 -15.46
C SER A 229 -0.16 6.71 -16.42
N MET A 230 1.03 6.33 -15.95
CA MET A 230 2.16 5.96 -16.79
C MET A 230 1.85 4.59 -17.42
N THR A 231 1.61 4.58 -18.72
CA THR A 231 1.15 3.37 -19.44
C THR A 231 2.27 2.36 -19.61
N PHE A 232 1.96 1.17 -20.11
CA PHE A 232 2.99 0.16 -20.42
C PHE A 232 3.99 0.60 -21.52
N PHE A 233 3.73 1.69 -22.25
CA PHE A 233 4.70 2.28 -23.20
C PHE A 233 5.78 3.11 -22.50
N ASN A 234 5.55 3.51 -21.25
CA ASN A 234 6.51 4.27 -20.47
C ASN A 234 7.78 3.45 -20.19
N ARG A 235 8.92 4.12 -20.26
CA ARG A 235 10.25 3.58 -19.96
C ARG A 235 10.97 4.32 -18.84
N LEU A 236 10.33 5.29 -18.19
CA LEU A 236 10.93 6.08 -17.12
C LEU A 236 10.46 5.60 -15.75
N ILE A 237 11.36 5.57 -14.77
CA ILE A 237 10.97 5.33 -13.38
C ILE A 237 10.07 6.47 -12.90
N SER A 238 8.95 6.13 -12.25
CA SER A 238 7.99 7.09 -11.74
C SER A 238 7.24 6.55 -10.53
N GLY A 239 6.94 7.44 -9.58
CA GLY A 239 5.94 7.16 -8.54
C GLY A 239 4.48 7.24 -9.04
N ASP A 240 4.29 7.50 -10.34
CA ASP A 240 2.98 7.61 -11.00
C ASP A 240 2.09 8.68 -10.34
N ASN A 241 0.75 8.57 -10.44
CA ASN A 241 -0.17 9.60 -9.97
C ASN A 241 -0.11 9.83 -8.44
N LYS A 242 0.18 8.78 -7.65
CA LYS A 242 0.34 8.86 -6.19
C LYS A 242 1.68 9.46 -5.77
N GLY A 243 2.77 9.08 -6.45
CA GLY A 243 4.08 9.68 -6.24
C GLY A 243 4.13 11.13 -6.71
N TYR A 244 3.44 11.46 -7.81
CA TYR A 244 3.21 12.84 -8.23
C TYR A 244 2.47 13.62 -7.16
N ALA A 245 1.36 13.09 -6.62
CA ALA A 245 0.59 13.77 -5.59
C ALA A 245 1.42 14.04 -4.32
N SER A 246 2.19 13.04 -3.89
CA SER A 246 3.14 13.14 -2.77
C SER A 246 4.18 14.25 -3.01
N LEU A 247 4.90 14.17 -4.14
CA LEU A 247 5.90 15.17 -4.54
C LEU A 247 5.29 16.57 -4.63
N ARG A 248 4.09 16.69 -5.21
CA ARG A 248 3.41 17.97 -5.40
C ARG A 248 3.10 18.63 -4.07
N VAL A 249 2.56 17.89 -3.10
CA VAL A 249 2.30 18.41 -1.75
C VAL A 249 3.59 18.78 -1.04
N GLU A 250 4.60 17.92 -1.07
CA GLU A 250 5.91 18.17 -0.45
C GLU A 250 6.51 19.47 -0.97
N ARG A 251 6.52 19.69 -2.29
CA ARG A 251 6.98 20.96 -2.88
C ARG A 251 6.12 22.17 -2.49
N GLN A 252 4.81 22.03 -2.34
CA GLN A 252 3.96 23.13 -1.82
C GLN A 252 4.28 23.49 -0.37
N LYS A 253 4.72 22.51 0.42
CA LYS A 253 5.14 22.70 1.81
C LYS A 253 6.61 23.13 1.93
N GLY A 254 7.29 23.40 0.81
CA GLY A 254 8.66 23.92 0.80
C GLY A 254 9.76 22.89 1.00
N VAL A 255 9.42 21.60 0.94
CA VAL A 255 10.38 20.48 1.11
C VAL A 255 11.44 20.54 0.03
N THR A 256 12.71 20.46 0.42
CA THR A 256 13.86 20.34 -0.50
C THR A 256 14.49 18.95 -0.48
N TYR A 257 14.21 18.15 0.56
CA TYR A 257 14.88 16.88 0.91
C TYR A 257 16.33 17.06 1.36
N GLU A 258 16.65 18.24 1.90
CA GLU A 258 17.96 18.55 2.49
C GLU A 258 17.87 18.69 4.03
N GLN A 259 16.65 18.77 4.58
CA GLN A 259 16.40 18.96 6.00
C GLN A 259 15.78 17.69 6.59
N GLU A 260 16.21 17.33 7.79
CA GLU A 260 15.71 16.14 8.51
C GLU A 260 14.24 16.29 8.95
N ASN A 261 13.77 17.52 9.15
CA ASN A 261 12.42 17.84 9.62
C ASN A 261 11.48 18.34 8.49
N ASP A 262 11.79 17.98 7.24
CA ASP A 262 10.94 18.30 6.09
C ASP A 262 9.54 17.67 6.21
N PHE A 263 8.52 18.33 5.64
CA PHE A 263 7.16 17.80 5.59
C PHE A 263 7.11 16.48 4.80
N VAL A 264 6.38 15.47 5.31
CA VAL A 264 6.21 14.18 4.61
C VAL A 264 4.76 13.99 4.16
N ALA A 265 4.55 13.73 2.87
CA ALA A 265 3.20 13.51 2.32
C ALA A 265 3.09 12.14 1.66
N ALA A 266 2.30 11.23 2.23
CA ALA A 266 2.06 9.91 1.66
C ALA A 266 0.64 9.74 1.11
N PHE A 267 0.55 9.29 -0.14
CA PHE A 267 -0.69 8.88 -0.79
C PHE A 267 -0.69 7.35 -0.92
N ALA A 268 -1.33 6.67 0.02
CA ALA A 268 -1.38 5.21 0.10
C ALA A 268 -2.56 4.64 -0.71
N GLN A 269 -2.54 3.31 -0.89
CA GLN A 269 -3.61 2.55 -1.53
C GLN A 269 -4.60 2.00 -0.52
N SER A 270 -5.88 2.00 -0.89
CA SER A 270 -6.91 1.22 -0.22
C SER A 270 -7.18 -0.06 -1.03
N ASN A 271 -8.31 -0.12 -1.74
CA ASN A 271 -8.83 -1.25 -2.52
C ASN A 271 -8.88 -0.93 -4.03
N PRO A 272 -7.74 -0.72 -4.72
CA PRO A 272 -7.69 -0.24 -6.11
C PRO A 272 -7.85 -1.36 -7.16
N GLY A 273 -8.34 -2.55 -6.78
CA GLY A 273 -8.26 -3.76 -7.60
C GLY A 273 -8.90 -3.63 -8.98
N ASP A 274 -10.05 -2.98 -9.05
CA ASP A 274 -10.84 -2.74 -10.25
C ASP A 274 -10.99 -1.23 -10.56
N VAL A 275 -10.12 -0.37 -10.02
CA VAL A 275 -10.19 1.09 -10.24
C VAL A 275 -9.00 1.57 -11.07
N THR A 276 -9.22 1.90 -12.34
CA THR A 276 -8.18 2.45 -13.23
C THR A 276 -8.20 3.99 -13.26
N PRO A 277 -7.03 4.67 -13.37
CA PRO A 277 -6.95 6.09 -13.67
C PRO A 277 -7.17 6.40 -15.17
N ASN A 278 -7.17 5.38 -16.04
CA ASN A 278 -7.31 5.51 -17.49
C ASN A 278 -8.78 5.67 -17.87
N LEU A 279 -9.30 6.89 -17.69
CA LEU A 279 -10.73 7.20 -17.75
C LEU A 279 -11.39 6.93 -19.13
N ASN A 280 -10.60 6.78 -20.20
CA ASN A 280 -11.12 6.47 -21.53
C ASN A 280 -11.29 4.97 -21.78
N LEU A 281 -10.91 4.10 -20.82
CA LEU A 281 -11.05 2.64 -20.88
C LEU A 281 -10.38 2.00 -22.11
N ASN A 282 -9.27 2.58 -22.55
CA ASN A 282 -8.53 2.15 -23.73
C ASN A 282 -7.01 2.38 -23.57
N ASN A 283 -6.50 2.24 -22.34
CA ASN A 283 -5.11 2.53 -21.97
C ASN A 283 -4.71 4.01 -22.12
N THR A 284 -5.69 4.92 -22.05
CA THR A 284 -5.42 6.36 -22.01
C THR A 284 -6.18 7.05 -20.89
N GLY A 285 -5.51 8.01 -20.26
CA GLY A 285 -6.06 8.87 -19.23
C GLY A 285 -6.70 10.15 -19.78
N PRO A 286 -7.01 11.10 -18.88
CA PRO A 286 -7.66 12.35 -19.25
C PRO A 286 -6.73 13.40 -19.89
N GLY A 287 -5.41 13.15 -19.96
CA GLY A 287 -4.42 14.08 -20.49
C GLY A 287 -4.06 13.84 -21.96
N GLU A 288 -3.19 14.69 -22.49
CA GLU A 288 -2.67 14.56 -23.87
C GLU A 288 -1.72 13.36 -24.04
N ASP A 289 -1.00 13.01 -22.97
CA ASP A 289 -0.11 11.86 -22.87
C ASP A 289 -0.17 11.24 -21.46
N ASP A 290 0.70 10.28 -21.18
CA ASP A 290 0.78 9.57 -19.91
C ASP A 290 1.34 10.45 -18.77
N PHE A 291 2.25 11.38 -19.07
CA PHE A 291 2.75 12.38 -18.12
C PHE A 291 1.66 13.36 -17.69
N ASP A 292 0.91 13.91 -18.64
CA ASP A 292 -0.19 14.83 -18.38
C ASP A 292 -1.35 14.11 -17.68
N SER A 293 -1.65 12.87 -18.07
CA SER A 293 -2.62 12.02 -17.35
C SER A 293 -2.20 11.78 -15.90
N THR A 294 -0.93 11.45 -15.67
CA THR A 294 -0.34 11.27 -14.32
C THR A 294 -0.51 12.54 -13.48
N LYS A 295 -0.20 13.69 -14.05
CA LYS A 295 -0.39 14.99 -13.41
C LYS A 295 -1.85 15.29 -13.10
N ILE A 296 -2.77 15.11 -14.05
CA ILE A 296 -4.20 15.42 -13.86
C ILE A 296 -4.79 14.56 -12.73
N ILE A 297 -4.53 13.25 -12.76
CA ILE A 297 -5.04 12.33 -11.73
C ILE A 297 -4.38 12.62 -10.37
N GLY A 298 -3.08 12.94 -10.36
CA GLY A 298 -2.38 13.38 -9.16
C GLY A 298 -2.94 14.69 -8.57
N GLU A 299 -3.15 15.72 -9.39
CA GLU A 299 -3.70 17.02 -8.94
C GLU A 299 -5.12 16.89 -8.40
N ARG A 300 -5.95 15.98 -8.94
CA ARG A 300 -7.28 15.67 -8.37
C ARG A 300 -7.17 15.15 -6.94
N GLN A 301 -6.20 14.27 -6.68
CA GLN A 301 -5.90 13.78 -5.32
C GLN A 301 -5.38 14.92 -4.43
N VAL A 302 -4.42 15.72 -4.92
CA VAL A 302 -3.81 16.83 -4.18
C VAL A 302 -4.84 17.87 -3.76
N ALA A 303 -5.74 18.26 -4.67
CA ALA A 303 -6.75 19.28 -4.39
C ALA A 303 -7.64 18.88 -3.19
N VAL A 304 -8.13 17.64 -3.17
CA VAL A 304 -8.95 17.14 -2.06
C VAL A 304 -8.10 16.91 -0.81
N ALA A 305 -6.90 16.34 -0.93
CA ALA A 305 -6.02 16.12 0.22
C ALA A 305 -5.68 17.42 0.94
N LEU A 306 -5.36 18.50 0.22
CA LEU A 306 -5.05 19.79 0.83
C LEU A 306 -6.28 20.46 1.44
N ALA A 307 -7.45 20.36 0.81
CA ALA A 307 -8.70 20.84 1.42
C ALA A 307 -8.98 20.10 2.74
N LEU A 308 -8.94 18.77 2.72
CA LEU A 308 -9.13 17.94 3.91
C LEU A 308 -8.10 18.23 5.00
N PHE A 309 -6.83 18.42 4.62
CA PHE A 309 -5.74 18.74 5.53
C PHE A 309 -5.93 20.10 6.22
N ASN A 310 -6.34 21.12 5.47
CA ASN A 310 -6.57 22.46 6.01
C ASN A 310 -7.81 22.51 6.92
N ASP A 311 -8.85 21.75 6.57
CA ASP A 311 -10.13 21.74 7.29
C ASP A 311 -10.21 20.66 8.39
N ALA A 312 -9.16 19.83 8.56
CA ALA A 312 -9.16 18.74 9.54
C ALA A 312 -9.24 19.28 10.98
N SER A 313 -10.36 18.99 11.66
CA SER A 313 -10.62 19.41 13.04
C SER A 313 -10.93 18.25 14.00
N GLU A 314 -11.23 17.06 13.48
CA GLU A 314 -11.52 15.89 14.31
C GLU A 314 -10.21 15.29 14.84
N LEU A 315 -9.93 15.51 16.13
CA LEU A 315 -8.77 14.94 16.81
C LEU A 315 -8.99 13.43 17.02
N LEU A 316 -8.07 12.62 16.49
CA LEU A 316 -8.04 11.19 16.73
C LEU A 316 -7.61 10.95 18.19
N LYS A 317 -8.39 10.13 18.92
CA LYS A 317 -8.15 9.81 20.32
C LYS A 317 -8.28 8.32 20.58
N GLY A 318 -7.57 7.85 21.61
CA GLY A 318 -7.70 6.49 22.12
C GLY A 318 -6.40 5.71 22.06
N ARG A 319 -6.48 4.45 22.51
CA ARG A 319 -5.31 3.57 22.66
C ARG A 319 -4.79 3.09 21.31
N ILE A 320 -3.48 2.93 21.22
CA ILE A 320 -2.84 2.18 20.12
C ILE A 320 -3.00 0.69 20.39
N ASP A 321 -3.39 -0.05 19.37
CA ASP A 321 -3.46 -1.50 19.41
C ASP A 321 -3.14 -2.07 18.03
N HIS A 322 -2.57 -3.27 18.01
CA HIS A 322 -2.17 -3.95 16.77
C HIS A 322 -2.26 -5.46 16.93
N ARG A 323 -2.56 -6.18 15.84
CA ARG A 323 -2.70 -7.65 15.83
C ARG A 323 -2.14 -8.17 14.53
N GLN A 324 -1.49 -9.33 14.61
CA GLN A 324 -1.00 -10.05 13.44
C GLN A 324 -1.24 -11.54 13.63
N ILE A 325 -1.63 -12.18 12.52
CA ILE A 325 -1.75 -13.62 12.42
C ILE A 325 -1.26 -14.04 11.04
N TYR A 326 -0.60 -15.20 10.98
CA TYR A 326 -0.43 -15.91 9.71
C TYR A 326 -1.61 -16.85 9.52
N VAL A 327 -2.19 -16.81 8.32
CA VAL A 327 -3.31 -17.68 7.94
C VAL A 327 -2.87 -18.47 6.73
N ASP A 328 -2.94 -19.79 6.83
CA ASP A 328 -2.79 -20.66 5.68
C ASP A 328 -4.08 -20.61 4.84
N LEU A 329 -4.00 -19.96 3.69
CA LEU A 329 -5.11 -19.80 2.74
C LEU A 329 -5.18 -20.92 1.69
N SER A 330 -4.32 -21.94 1.76
CA SER A 330 -4.34 -23.06 0.80
C SER A 330 -5.60 -23.93 0.95
N HIS A 331 -6.16 -24.00 2.17
CA HIS A 331 -7.38 -24.75 2.48
C HIS A 331 -8.11 -24.21 3.73
N PHE A 332 -8.26 -22.90 3.82
CA PHE A 332 -8.88 -22.23 4.96
C PHE A 332 -10.40 -22.44 4.98
N GLU A 333 -10.94 -22.82 6.14
CA GLU A 333 -12.39 -23.00 6.33
C GLU A 333 -13.12 -21.65 6.34
N VAL A 334 -14.14 -21.51 5.49
CA VAL A 334 -15.04 -20.35 5.41
C VAL A 334 -16.45 -20.79 5.80
N THR A 335 -16.90 -20.38 6.97
CA THR A 335 -18.23 -20.75 7.48
C THR A 335 -19.38 -20.20 6.61
N GLY A 336 -20.54 -20.85 6.71
CA GLY A 336 -21.77 -20.46 5.99
C GLY A 336 -22.25 -19.04 6.23
N LYS A 337 -21.86 -18.42 7.34
CA LYS A 337 -22.12 -17.01 7.63
C LYS A 337 -21.49 -16.08 6.58
N TYR A 338 -20.32 -16.43 6.06
CA TYR A 338 -19.56 -15.60 5.12
C TYR A 338 -19.70 -16.07 3.67
N SER A 339 -19.79 -17.38 3.44
CA SER A 339 -19.93 -17.93 2.09
C SER A 339 -21.36 -17.80 1.52
N GLY A 340 -22.36 -17.67 2.40
CA GLY A 340 -23.77 -17.82 2.02
C GLY A 340 -24.16 -19.24 1.58
N GLN A 341 -23.22 -20.20 1.60
CA GLN A 341 -23.37 -21.54 1.07
C GLN A 341 -22.75 -22.60 2.00
N GLY A 342 -23.23 -22.72 3.24
CA GLY A 342 -22.67 -23.70 4.20
C GLY A 342 -21.15 -23.54 4.41
N THR A 343 -20.51 -24.50 5.07
CA THR A 343 -19.05 -24.44 5.23
C THR A 343 -18.35 -24.73 3.90
N GLN A 344 -17.51 -23.80 3.45
CA GLN A 344 -16.68 -23.88 2.25
C GLN A 344 -15.20 -23.83 2.64
N HIS A 345 -14.30 -24.07 1.69
CA HIS A 345 -12.85 -23.95 1.89
C HIS A 345 -12.23 -23.12 0.77
N THR A 346 -11.18 -22.36 1.08
CA THR A 346 -10.35 -21.75 0.04
C THR A 346 -9.59 -22.83 -0.76
N CYS A 347 -9.07 -22.43 -1.90
CA CYS A 347 -8.37 -23.31 -2.83
C CYS A 347 -6.87 -22.98 -2.86
N PRO A 348 -6.00 -23.95 -3.18
CA PRO A 348 -4.62 -23.67 -3.57
C PRO A 348 -4.56 -22.61 -4.66
N SER A 349 -3.56 -21.73 -4.61
CA SER A 349 -3.43 -20.61 -5.56
C SER A 349 -3.29 -21.09 -7.00
N ALA A 350 -4.02 -20.42 -7.89
CA ALA A 350 -3.99 -20.67 -9.32
C ALA A 350 -4.36 -19.41 -10.11
N TYR A 351 -3.58 -19.12 -11.15
CA TYR A 351 -3.88 -18.09 -12.13
C TYR A 351 -4.83 -18.64 -13.19
N GLY A 352 -5.84 -17.84 -13.56
CA GLY A 352 -6.76 -18.19 -14.63
C GLY A 352 -6.29 -17.69 -15.99
N TYR A 353 -6.89 -18.16 -17.08
CA TYR A 353 -6.59 -17.69 -18.44
C TYR A 353 -6.65 -16.16 -18.58
N SER A 354 -7.65 -15.52 -17.96
CA SER A 354 -7.80 -14.05 -17.99
C SER A 354 -6.59 -13.31 -17.42
N PHE A 355 -5.77 -13.92 -16.55
CA PHE A 355 -4.53 -13.31 -16.05
C PHE A 355 -3.58 -12.95 -17.20
N ALA A 356 -3.40 -13.85 -18.17
CA ALA A 356 -2.55 -13.59 -19.33
C ALA A 356 -3.17 -12.58 -20.31
N GLY A 357 -4.48 -12.32 -20.22
CA GLY A 357 -5.16 -11.31 -21.03
C GLY A 357 -4.93 -9.88 -20.55
N GLY A 358 -4.45 -9.69 -19.31
CA GLY A 358 -4.33 -8.38 -18.67
C GLY A 358 -5.68 -7.67 -18.52
N SER A 359 -5.65 -6.41 -18.05
CA SER A 359 -6.81 -5.51 -18.13
C SER A 359 -6.71 -4.69 -19.39
N SER A 360 -7.72 -4.75 -20.25
CA SER A 360 -7.70 -4.04 -21.53
C SER A 360 -7.66 -2.51 -21.37
N GLU A 361 -8.22 -2.01 -20.28
CA GLU A 361 -8.30 -0.61 -19.89
C GLU A 361 -6.96 -0.02 -19.49
N ASP A 362 -6.03 -0.86 -19.00
CA ASP A 362 -4.66 -0.50 -18.62
C ASP A 362 -3.61 -1.10 -19.56
N GLY A 363 -4.04 -1.61 -20.72
CA GLY A 363 -3.14 -1.97 -21.81
C GLY A 363 -3.09 -3.43 -22.25
N GLY A 364 -3.86 -4.29 -21.58
CA GLY A 364 -4.04 -5.68 -21.94
C GLY A 364 -2.78 -6.54 -21.75
N GLY A 365 -2.85 -7.75 -22.28
CA GLY A 365 -1.80 -8.76 -22.18
C GLY A 365 -1.65 -9.51 -23.50
N HIS A 366 -1.42 -10.81 -23.40
CA HIS A 366 -1.19 -11.67 -24.55
C HIS A 366 -2.47 -11.89 -25.36
N PHE A 367 -2.44 -11.65 -26.67
CA PHE A 367 -3.59 -11.63 -27.59
C PHE A 367 -4.43 -12.91 -27.67
N LEU A 368 -3.89 -14.06 -27.22
CA LEU A 368 -4.62 -15.34 -27.14
C LEU A 368 -5.60 -15.40 -25.96
N PHE A 369 -5.48 -14.48 -25.01
CA PHE A 369 -6.25 -14.44 -23.79
C PHE A 369 -7.02 -13.12 -23.72
N LYS A 370 -8.13 -13.14 -22.98
CA LYS A 370 -8.98 -11.98 -22.73
C LYS A 370 -9.65 -12.11 -21.38
N GLU A 371 -10.19 -11.01 -20.90
CA GLU A 371 -10.99 -10.97 -19.67
C GLU A 371 -12.26 -11.82 -19.80
N GLY A 372 -12.73 -12.36 -18.68
CA GLY A 372 -13.95 -13.16 -18.62
C GLY A 372 -13.86 -14.59 -19.17
N MET A 373 -12.66 -15.13 -19.41
CA MET A 373 -12.50 -16.53 -19.82
C MET A 373 -12.78 -17.51 -18.67
N THR A 374 -13.85 -18.30 -18.81
CA THR A 374 -14.30 -19.30 -17.82
C THR A 374 -14.23 -20.75 -18.31
N GLU A 375 -14.01 -20.97 -19.60
CA GLU A 375 -13.96 -22.30 -20.21
C GLU A 375 -12.53 -22.75 -20.49
N GLN A 376 -12.19 -23.97 -20.06
CA GLN A 376 -10.87 -24.56 -20.33
C GLN A 376 -10.75 -24.94 -21.82
N SER A 377 -9.59 -24.67 -22.44
CA SER A 377 -9.33 -24.99 -23.85
C SER A 377 -8.18 -25.98 -23.98
N LEU A 378 -8.45 -27.14 -24.61
CA LEU A 378 -7.41 -28.14 -24.88
C LEU A 378 -6.30 -27.59 -25.78
N PHE A 379 -6.64 -26.69 -26.70
CA PHE A 379 -5.68 -26.05 -27.59
C PHE A 379 -4.75 -25.09 -26.83
N LEU A 380 -5.32 -24.23 -25.97
CA LEU A 380 -4.51 -23.32 -25.15
C LEU A 380 -3.65 -24.09 -24.17
N ASP A 381 -4.20 -25.09 -23.48
CA ASP A 381 -3.44 -25.97 -22.56
C ASP A 381 -2.25 -26.62 -23.25
N PHE A 382 -2.44 -27.08 -24.50
CA PHE A 382 -1.36 -27.67 -25.29
C PHE A 382 -0.25 -26.64 -25.61
N LEU A 383 -0.62 -25.43 -26.04
CA LEU A 383 0.33 -24.36 -26.33
C LEU A 383 1.10 -23.92 -25.08
N ILE A 384 0.40 -23.68 -23.96
CA ILE A 384 1.00 -23.30 -22.68
C ILE A 384 2.00 -24.36 -22.23
N LYS A 385 1.64 -25.65 -22.33
CA LYS A 385 2.53 -26.76 -21.99
C LYS A 385 3.76 -26.81 -22.88
N LEU A 386 3.61 -26.52 -24.18
CA LEU A 386 4.73 -26.52 -25.12
C LEU A 386 5.71 -25.37 -24.84
N ILE A 387 5.21 -24.20 -24.46
CA ILE A 387 6.00 -22.96 -24.31
C ILE A 387 6.60 -22.83 -22.91
N VAL A 388 5.78 -22.99 -21.86
CA VAL A 388 6.15 -22.69 -20.47
C VAL A 388 6.41 -23.98 -19.67
N GLY A 389 5.88 -25.12 -20.12
CA GLY A 389 6.05 -26.40 -19.45
C GLY A 389 5.49 -26.53 -18.02
N PRO A 390 4.43 -25.80 -17.59
CA PRO A 390 3.97 -25.88 -16.21
C PRO A 390 3.43 -27.28 -15.87
N PRO A 391 3.48 -27.68 -14.58
CA PRO A 391 2.82 -28.89 -14.13
C PRO A 391 1.32 -28.84 -14.48
N LYS A 392 0.76 -30.00 -14.85
CA LYS A 392 -0.67 -30.08 -15.14
C LYS A 392 -1.44 -29.75 -13.87
N SER A 393 -2.37 -28.80 -13.97
CA SER A 393 -3.30 -28.51 -12.89
C SER A 393 -4.10 -29.77 -12.50
N THR A 394 -4.28 -30.02 -11.22
CA THR A 394 -4.99 -31.19 -10.70
C THR A 394 -6.50 -31.03 -10.86
N GLU A 395 -7.23 -32.15 -10.99
CA GLU A 395 -8.70 -32.13 -11.09
C GLU A 395 -9.34 -31.54 -9.82
N ALA A 396 -8.74 -31.80 -8.66
CA ALA A 396 -9.17 -31.23 -7.38
C ALA A 396 -9.09 -29.70 -7.38
N VAL A 397 -7.96 -29.12 -7.82
CA VAL A 397 -7.80 -27.66 -7.90
C VAL A 397 -8.71 -27.06 -8.97
N ARG A 398 -8.86 -27.71 -10.14
CA ARG A 398 -9.82 -27.28 -11.18
C ARG A 398 -11.25 -27.21 -10.65
N ARG A 399 -11.70 -28.23 -9.92
CA ARG A 399 -13.03 -28.25 -9.32
C ARG A 399 -13.19 -27.17 -8.26
N CYS A 400 -12.18 -26.97 -7.42
CA CYS A 400 -12.21 -25.96 -6.37
C CYS A 400 -12.25 -24.53 -6.93
N GLN A 401 -11.45 -24.25 -7.95
CA GLN A 401 -11.32 -22.92 -8.57
C GLN A 401 -12.45 -22.59 -9.56
N SER A 402 -13.39 -23.49 -9.80
CA SER A 402 -14.50 -23.29 -10.74
C SER A 402 -15.24 -21.96 -10.45
N PRO A 403 -15.58 -21.16 -11.49
CA PRO A 403 -15.48 -21.42 -12.93
C PRO A 403 -14.18 -20.92 -13.58
N LYS A 404 -13.07 -20.76 -12.84
CA LYS A 404 -11.79 -20.30 -13.40
C LYS A 404 -11.19 -21.35 -14.33
N ALA A 405 -10.99 -21.00 -15.60
CA ALA A 405 -10.14 -21.77 -16.50
C ALA A 405 -8.67 -21.57 -16.09
N ILE A 406 -8.00 -22.62 -15.60
CA ILE A 406 -6.67 -22.51 -14.99
C ILE A 406 -5.59 -22.38 -16.07
N LEU A 407 -4.76 -21.34 -15.93
CA LEU A 407 -3.52 -21.13 -16.68
C LEU A 407 -2.33 -21.78 -15.96
N PHE A 408 -2.13 -21.44 -14.68
CA PHE A 408 -1.04 -21.95 -13.85
C PHE A 408 -1.58 -22.34 -12.47
N GLU A 409 -1.24 -23.54 -12.01
CA GLU A 409 -1.42 -23.95 -10.62
C GLU A 409 -0.13 -23.64 -9.87
N THR A 410 -0.20 -22.79 -8.85
CA THR A 410 0.99 -22.26 -8.15
C THR A 410 1.04 -22.64 -6.67
N GLY A 411 -0.09 -23.08 -6.09
CA GLY A 411 -0.21 -23.32 -4.64
C GLY A 411 -0.24 -24.77 -4.19
N SER A 412 0.05 -25.74 -5.07
CA SER A 412 0.04 -27.17 -4.73
C SER A 412 1.43 -27.80 -4.57
N GLY A 413 2.49 -27.02 -4.82
CA GLY A 413 3.86 -27.42 -4.53
C GLY A 413 4.17 -27.37 -3.03
N ASN A 414 5.20 -28.10 -2.61
CA ASN A 414 5.81 -27.87 -1.31
C ASN A 414 6.68 -26.61 -1.40
N PRO A 415 6.56 -25.67 -0.45
CA PRO A 415 7.34 -24.43 -0.43
C PRO A 415 8.85 -24.65 -0.31
#